data_AF-A0A1M6U106-F1
#
_entry.id   AF-A0A1M6U106-F1
#
_cell.length_a   1.000
_cell.length_b   1.000
_cell.length_c   1.000
_cell.angle_alpha   90.00
_cell.angle_beta   90.00
_cell.angle_gamma   90.00
#
_symmetry.space_group_name_H-M   'P 1'
#
loop_
_entity.id
_entity.type
_entity.pdbx_description
1 polymer ?
#
loop_
_entity_poly.entity_id
_entity_poly.type
_entity_poly.pdbx_seq_one_letter_code
_entity_poly.pdbx_strand_id
1 'polypeptide(L)'
;MGETWTAAECAAAWGVKPGTWLAYVSRGQAPAPLPGAGPRRWDADAVRSFPRPGVGRSRASATPEAHALLERMRATAAELERLQAEQKALLAEGAAAGLETAAMARALGISRQTAASWLKS
;
A
#
# COMPACT_ATOMS: atom_id res chain seq x y z
N MET A 1 11.49 2.13 36.84
CA MET A 1 10.84 3.44 36.60
C MET A 1 10.68 3.58 35.10
N GLY A 2 9.45 3.52 34.60
CA GLY A 2 9.15 3.61 33.17
C GLY A 2 9.26 5.04 32.66
N GLU A 3 9.54 5.18 31.37
CA GLU A 3 9.52 6.45 30.66
C GLU A 3 8.10 7.04 30.69
N THR A 4 7.97 8.34 30.98
CA THR A 4 6.66 9.02 31.01
C THR A 4 6.53 10.02 29.88
N TRP A 5 5.39 9.99 29.21
CA TRP A 5 5.10 10.80 28.03
C TRP A 5 4.01 11.83 28.27
N THR A 6 4.14 12.95 27.58
CA THR A 6 3.10 13.94 27.36
C THR A 6 2.07 13.43 26.33
N ALA A 7 0.92 14.10 26.24
CA ALA A 7 -0.07 13.81 25.21
C ALA A 7 0.48 13.95 23.78
N ALA A 8 1.44 14.87 23.57
CA ALA A 8 2.05 15.09 22.26
C ALA A 8 2.96 13.92 21.86
N GLU A 9 3.78 13.41 22.78
CA GLU A 9 4.64 12.25 22.55
C GLU A 9 3.82 10.98 22.32
N CYS A 10 2.75 10.78 23.10
CA CYS A 10 1.83 9.65 22.88
C CYS A 10 1.17 9.71 21.50
N ALA A 11 0.70 10.90 21.10
CA ALA A 11 0.09 11.11 19.80
C ALA A 11 1.07 10.87 18.66
N ALA A 12 2.32 11.35 18.80
CA ALA A 12 3.39 11.11 17.85
C ALA A 12 3.70 9.61 17.71
N ALA A 13 3.79 8.87 18.82
CA ALA A 13 4.00 7.43 18.81
C ALA A 13 2.90 6.67 18.06
N TRP A 14 1.65 7.17 18.11
CA TRP A 14 0.53 6.61 17.37
C TRP A 14 0.34 7.21 15.97
N GLY A 15 1.14 8.20 15.57
CA GLY A 15 0.98 8.90 14.29
C GLY A 15 -0.36 9.62 14.16
N VAL A 16 -0.88 10.18 15.26
CA VAL A 16 -2.14 10.95 15.30
C VAL A 16 -1.89 12.36 15.83
N LYS A 17 -2.89 13.25 15.70
CA LYS A 17 -2.81 14.60 16.29
C LYS A 17 -3.05 14.52 17.82
N PRO A 18 -2.44 15.40 18.63
CA PRO A 18 -2.67 15.44 20.08
C PRO A 18 -4.14 15.53 20.50
N GLY A 19 -4.97 16.26 19.74
CA GLY A 19 -6.42 16.30 19.98
C GLY A 19 -7.12 14.96 19.77
N THR A 20 -6.72 14.19 18.76
CA THR A 20 -7.23 12.84 18.50
C THR A 20 -6.83 11.87 19.61
N TRP A 21 -5.59 11.96 20.09
CA TRP A 21 -5.13 11.21 21.24
C TRP A 21 -6.01 11.45 22.47
N LEU A 22 -6.24 12.71 22.83
CA LEU A 22 -7.09 13.07 23.97
C LEU A 22 -8.55 12.59 23.81
N ALA A 23 -9.07 12.61 22.58
CA ALA A 23 -10.39 12.06 22.27
C ALA A 23 -10.45 10.52 22.40
N TYR A 24 -9.37 9.80 22.08
CA TYR A 24 -9.30 8.36 22.36
C TYR A 24 -9.23 8.07 23.84
N VAL A 25 -8.41 8.82 24.59
CA VAL A 25 -8.34 8.66 26.06
C VAL A 25 -9.71 8.89 26.70
N SER A 26 -10.46 9.93 26.31
CA SER A 26 -11.78 10.19 26.89
C SER A 26 -12.83 9.12 26.55
N ARG A 27 -12.66 8.41 25.44
CA ARG A 27 -13.53 7.30 25.02
C ARG A 27 -13.08 5.93 25.52
N GLY A 28 -12.02 5.85 26.33
CA GLY A 28 -11.43 4.58 26.76
C GLY A 28 -10.75 3.79 25.64
N GLN A 29 -10.40 4.47 24.55
CA GLN A 29 -9.78 3.91 23.33
C GLN A 29 -8.24 4.08 23.32
N ALA A 30 -7.67 4.57 24.41
CA ALA A 30 -6.24 4.70 24.65
C ALA A 30 -5.98 4.55 26.16
N PRO A 31 -4.74 4.31 26.62
CA PRO A 31 -4.42 4.21 28.03
C PRO A 31 -4.86 5.44 28.82
N ALA A 32 -5.31 5.22 30.05
CA ALA A 32 -5.56 6.29 31.00
C ALA A 32 -4.25 6.98 31.40
N PRO A 33 -4.27 8.29 31.69
CA PRO A 33 -3.10 8.98 32.24
C PRO A 33 -2.77 8.44 33.64
N LEU A 34 -1.49 8.51 33.99
CA LEU A 34 -1.00 8.24 35.34
C LEU A 34 -1.64 9.21 36.35
N PRO A 35 -1.96 8.74 37.58
CA PRO A 35 -2.57 9.57 38.60
C PRO A 35 -1.61 10.67 39.10
N GLY A 36 -2.11 11.89 39.31
CA GLY A 36 -1.34 13.00 39.86
C GLY A 36 -2.02 14.35 39.66
N ALA A 37 -1.71 15.34 40.50
CA ALA A 37 -2.27 16.70 40.44
C ALA A 37 -1.62 17.59 39.35
N GLY A 38 -0.60 17.09 38.66
CA GLY A 38 0.13 17.82 37.62
C GLY A 38 -0.44 17.65 36.21
N PRO A 39 0.28 18.13 35.18
CA PRO A 39 -0.08 17.88 33.79
C PRO A 39 -0.22 16.38 33.52
N ARG A 40 -1.25 15.99 32.74
CA ARG A 40 -1.46 14.58 32.39
C ARG A 40 -0.20 13.98 31.75
N ARG A 41 0.18 12.81 32.26
CA ARG A 41 1.29 11.98 31.78
C ARG A 41 0.83 10.56 31.58
N TRP A 42 1.48 9.84 30.69
CA TRP A 42 1.20 8.43 30.40
C TRP A 42 2.48 7.62 30.55
N ASP A 43 2.33 6.35 30.92
CA ASP A 43 3.41 5.38 30.84
C ASP A 43 3.67 5.05 29.36
N ALA A 44 4.91 5.21 28.90
CA ALA A 44 5.27 5.01 27.50
C ALA A 44 5.08 3.56 27.05
N ASP A 45 5.35 2.58 27.92
CA ASP A 45 5.21 1.17 27.59
C ASP A 45 3.74 0.75 27.50
N ALA A 46 2.90 1.32 28.36
CA ALA A 46 1.45 1.19 28.23
C ALA A 46 0.96 1.76 26.89
N VAL A 47 1.46 2.93 26.46
CA VAL A 47 1.09 3.55 25.17
C VAL A 47 1.54 2.70 23.97
N ARG A 48 2.75 2.13 24.02
CA ARG A 48 3.29 1.26 22.96
C ARG A 48 2.54 -0.07 22.85
N SER A 49 2.15 -0.65 23.99
CA SER A 49 1.53 -1.98 24.05
C SER A 49 0.01 -1.98 23.91
N PHE A 50 -0.65 -0.82 24.07
CA PHE A 50 -2.10 -0.76 24.04
C PHE A 50 -2.67 -1.11 22.66
N PRO A 51 -3.72 -1.95 22.59
CA PRO A 51 -4.33 -2.37 21.34
C PRO A 51 -5.02 -1.17 20.68
N ARG A 52 -4.34 -0.52 19.73
CA ARG A 52 -4.84 0.70 19.09
C ARG A 52 -6.12 0.43 18.29
N PRO A 53 -7.24 1.10 18.61
CA PRO A 53 -8.46 0.99 17.82
C PRO A 53 -8.29 1.75 16.49
N GLY A 54 -8.64 1.11 15.38
CA GLY A 54 -8.85 1.80 14.10
C GLY A 54 -7.62 2.09 13.24
N VAL A 55 -6.39 1.71 13.62
CA VAL A 55 -5.43 1.30 12.57
C VAL A 55 -5.91 -0.06 12.15
N GLY A 56 -6.78 -0.12 11.15
CA GLY A 56 -7.12 -1.38 10.52
C GLY A 56 -5.79 -2.07 10.20
N ARG A 57 -5.47 -3.17 10.89
CA ARG A 57 -4.36 -4.05 10.53
C ARG A 57 -4.49 -4.21 9.03
N SER A 58 -3.51 -3.69 8.27
CA SER A 58 -3.65 -3.54 6.82
C SER A 58 -4.31 -4.79 6.27
N ARG A 59 -5.49 -4.66 5.64
CA ARG A 59 -6.23 -5.84 5.15
C ARG A 59 -5.38 -6.65 4.17
N ALA A 60 -4.40 -6.00 3.55
CA ALA A 60 -3.38 -6.61 2.69
C ALA A 60 -2.55 -7.71 3.39
N SER A 61 -2.37 -7.63 4.70
CA SER A 61 -1.59 -8.60 5.49
C SER A 61 -2.38 -9.14 6.69
N ALA A 62 -3.70 -8.93 6.71
CA ALA A 62 -4.53 -9.31 7.84
C ALA A 62 -4.65 -10.84 7.99
N THR A 63 -4.51 -11.58 6.88
CA THR A 63 -4.50 -13.04 6.87
C THR A 63 -3.48 -13.60 5.86
N PRO A 64 -2.98 -14.84 6.05
CA PRO A 64 -2.12 -15.53 5.08
C PRO A 64 -2.76 -15.62 3.68
N GLU A 65 -4.07 -15.78 3.60
CA GLU A 65 -4.81 -15.88 2.34
C GLU A 65 -4.81 -14.55 1.57
N ALA A 66 -4.98 -13.42 2.27
CA ALA A 66 -4.89 -12.09 1.67
C ALA A 66 -3.48 -11.82 1.14
N HIS A 67 -2.45 -12.22 1.88
CA HIS A 67 -1.06 -12.11 1.44
C HIS A 67 -0.79 -12.97 0.20
N ALA A 68 -1.22 -14.24 0.20
CA ALA A 68 -1.09 -15.14 -0.93
C ALA A 68 -1.83 -14.64 -2.18
N LEU A 69 -3.00 -14.02 -2.03
CA LEU A 69 -3.72 -13.40 -3.14
C LEU A 69 -2.91 -12.24 -3.75
N LEU A 70 -2.32 -11.38 -2.92
CA LEU A 70 -1.49 -10.26 -3.40
C LEU A 70 -0.22 -10.75 -4.10
N GLU A 71 0.40 -11.84 -3.63
CA GLU A 71 1.51 -12.46 -4.36
C GLU A 71 1.09 -12.98 -5.73
N ARG A 72 -0.08 -13.64 -5.83
CA ARG A 72 -0.63 -14.06 -7.13
C ARG A 72 -0.90 -12.87 -8.05
N MET A 73 -1.39 -11.75 -7.51
CA MET A 73 -1.60 -10.53 -8.29
C MET A 73 -0.27 -9.98 -8.83
N ARG A 74 0.79 -9.97 -8.01
CA ARG A 74 2.14 -9.57 -8.46
C ARG A 74 2.71 -10.49 -9.53
N ALA A 75 2.60 -11.81 -9.33
CA ALA A 75 3.05 -12.78 -10.32
C ALA A 75 2.31 -12.64 -11.66
N THR A 76 0.99 -12.39 -11.60
CA THR A 76 0.18 -12.14 -12.81
C THR A 76 0.61 -10.86 -13.52
N ALA A 77 0.89 -9.79 -12.77
CA ALA A 77 1.39 -8.54 -13.35
C ALA A 77 2.74 -8.72 -14.05
N ALA A 78 3.68 -9.44 -13.43
CA ALA A 78 4.97 -9.75 -14.02
C ALA A 78 4.83 -10.58 -15.32
N GLU A 79 3.90 -11.53 -15.36
CA GLU A 79 3.63 -12.32 -16.57
C GLU A 79 3.01 -11.47 -17.68
N LEU A 80 2.11 -10.54 -17.33
CA LEU A 80 1.57 -9.59 -18.31
C LEU A 80 2.65 -8.68 -18.90
N GLU A 81 3.61 -8.23 -18.09
CA GLU A 81 4.76 -7.46 -18.56
C GLU A 81 5.64 -8.26 -19.53
N ARG A 82 5.93 -9.52 -19.20
CA ARG A 82 6.68 -10.44 -20.08
C ARG A 82 5.97 -10.65 -21.41
N LEU A 83 4.68 -10.98 -21.37
CA LEU A 83 3.86 -11.20 -22.58
C LEU A 83 3.78 -9.92 -23.42
N GLN A 84 3.66 -8.74 -22.81
CA GLN A 84 3.67 -7.49 -23.55
C GLN A 84 5.02 -7.25 -24.24
N ALA A 85 6.14 -7.56 -23.58
CA ALA A 85 7.45 -7.47 -24.20
C ALA A 85 7.58 -8.41 -25.41
N GLU A 86 7.07 -9.63 -25.29
CA GLU A 86 7.02 -10.62 -26.38
C GLU A 86 6.14 -10.13 -27.55
N GLN A 87 4.96 -9.56 -27.27
CA GLN A 87 4.12 -8.95 -28.30
C GLN A 87 4.81 -7.80 -29.04
N LYS A 88 5.55 -6.95 -28.31
CA LYS A 88 6.34 -5.87 -28.92
C LYS A 88 7.45 -6.40 -29.82
N ALA A 89 8.14 -7.47 -29.40
CA ALA A 89 9.17 -8.12 -30.21
C ALA A 89 8.59 -8.70 -31.52
N LEU A 90 7.46 -9.42 -31.44
CA LEU A 90 6.76 -9.94 -32.61
C LEU A 90 6.29 -8.82 -33.55
N LEU A 91 5.82 -7.71 -32.98
CA LEU A 91 5.40 -6.54 -33.76
C LEU A 91 6.58 -5.92 -34.52
N ALA A 92 7.77 -5.82 -33.88
CA ALA A 92 8.98 -5.33 -34.51
C ALA A 92 9.49 -6.27 -35.62
N GLU A 93 9.46 -7.59 -35.38
CA GLU A 93 9.80 -8.60 -36.39
C GLU A 93 8.87 -8.50 -37.61
N GLY A 94 7.57 -8.41 -37.39
CA GLY A 94 6.58 -8.25 -38.46
C GLY A 94 6.78 -6.95 -39.25
N ALA A 95 7.11 -5.85 -38.58
CA ALA A 95 7.45 -4.59 -39.24
C ALA A 95 8.71 -4.71 -40.10
N ALA A 96 9.76 -5.39 -39.61
CA ALA A 96 10.98 -5.65 -40.37
C ALA A 96 10.73 -6.55 -41.59
N ALA A 97 9.76 -7.47 -41.50
CA ALA A 97 9.28 -8.29 -42.61
C ALA A 97 8.35 -7.54 -43.58
N GLY A 98 8.03 -6.27 -43.33
CA GLY A 98 7.18 -5.44 -44.19
C GLY A 98 5.68 -5.65 -44.02
N LEU A 99 5.24 -6.28 -42.92
CA LEU A 99 3.81 -6.48 -42.65
C LEU A 99 3.09 -5.15 -42.35
N GLU A 100 1.82 -5.07 -42.77
CA GLU A 100 1.00 -3.90 -42.50
C GLU A 100 0.68 -3.76 -41.00
N THR A 101 0.85 -2.56 -40.44
CA THR A 101 0.50 -2.24 -39.04
C THR A 101 -0.94 -2.62 -38.68
N ALA A 102 -1.87 -2.51 -39.63
CA ALA A 102 -3.27 -2.87 -39.41
C ALA A 102 -3.48 -4.38 -39.21
N ALA A 103 -2.75 -5.21 -39.98
CA ALA A 103 -2.82 -6.66 -39.87
C ALA A 103 -2.18 -7.14 -38.56
N MET A 104 -1.01 -6.61 -38.21
CA MET A 104 -0.33 -6.96 -36.95
C MET A 104 -1.14 -6.54 -35.72
N ALA A 105 -1.73 -5.33 -35.72
CA ALA A 105 -2.58 -4.87 -34.62
C ALA A 105 -3.79 -5.79 -34.41
N ARG A 106 -4.42 -6.24 -35.50
CA ARG A 106 -5.54 -7.19 -35.44
C ARG A 106 -5.12 -8.55 -34.88
N ALA A 107 -3.97 -9.07 -35.30
CA ALA A 107 -3.45 -10.34 -34.83
C ALA A 107 -3.14 -10.32 -33.31
N LEU A 108 -2.60 -9.20 -32.82
CA LEU A 108 -2.31 -8.99 -31.40
C LEU A 108 -3.53 -8.57 -30.57
N GLY A 109 -4.68 -8.30 -31.19
CA GLY A 109 -5.89 -7.85 -30.49
C GLY A 109 -5.77 -6.44 -29.90
N ILE A 110 -4.91 -5.58 -30.45
CA ILE A 110 -4.68 -4.21 -29.98
C ILE A 110 -5.14 -3.17 -31.03
N SER A 111 -5.21 -1.91 -30.61
CA SER A 111 -5.53 -0.82 -31.54
C SER A 111 -4.36 -0.54 -32.51
N ARG A 112 -4.68 -0.02 -33.69
CA ARG A 112 -3.67 0.47 -34.66
C ARG A 112 -2.78 1.55 -34.06
N GLN A 113 -3.34 2.42 -33.21
CA GLN A 113 -2.60 3.47 -32.53
C GLN A 113 -1.59 2.89 -31.53
N THR A 114 -1.98 1.87 -30.77
CA THR A 114 -1.10 1.16 -29.84
C THR A 114 0.06 0.51 -30.58
N ALA A 115 -0.22 -0.23 -31.65
CA ALA A 115 0.82 -0.84 -32.49
C ALA A 115 1.78 0.21 -33.08
N ALA A 116 1.24 1.29 -33.64
CA ALA A 116 2.06 2.38 -34.17
C ALA A 116 2.89 3.11 -33.09
N SER A 117 2.38 3.21 -31.86
CA SER A 117 3.13 3.78 -30.73
C SER A 117 4.29 2.88 -30.32
N TRP A 118 4.09 1.56 -30.28
CA TRP A 118 5.13 0.60 -29.90
C TRP A 118 6.25 0.48 -30.93
N LEU A 119 5.97 0.73 -32.20
CA LEU A 119 6.98 0.75 -33.26
C LEU A 119 7.83 2.03 -33.29
N LYS A 120 7.39 3.10 -32.60
CA LYS A 120 8.09 4.39 -32.53
C LYS A 120 9.00 4.53 -31.31
N SER A 121 8.73 3.74 -30.27
CA SER A 121 9.45 3.70 -28.98
C SER A 121 10.59 2.69 -29.03
#